data_AF-A0A6L3F8Z5-F1
#
_entry.id   AF-A0A6L3F8Z5-F1
#
_cell.length_a   1.000
_cell.length_b   1.000
_cell.length_c   1.000
_cell.angle_alpha   90.00
_cell.angle_beta   90.00
_cell.angle_gamma   90.00
#
_symmetry.space_group_name_H-M   'P 1'
#
loop_
_entity.id
_entity.type
_entity.pdbx_description
1 polymer ?
#
loop_
_entity_poly.entity_id
_entity_poly.type
_entity_poly.pdbx_seq_one_letter_code
_entity_poly.pdbx_strand_id
1 'polypeptide(L)' 'MDELVKAIAEQTNLPEAQARKAAEAAVKFMKEKLPEPLAGQIDNLLESPGVADNAENLLNMGKSLFGKKK' A
#
# COMPACT_ATOMS: atom_id res chain seq x y z
N MET A 1 -5.42 -4.73 0.97
CA MET A 1 -6.33 -4.39 2.10
C MET A 1 -6.16 -5.36 3.27
N ASP A 2 -6.05 -6.66 3.03
CA ASP A 2 -6.02 -7.68 4.10
C ASP A 2 -4.82 -7.56 5.07
N GLU A 3 -3.63 -7.21 4.57
CA GLU A 3 -2.46 -6.96 5.45
C GLU A 3 -2.67 -5.76 6.38
N LEU A 4 -3.29 -4.68 5.88
CA LEU A 4 -3.61 -3.50 6.69
C LEU A 4 -4.62 -3.85 7.79
N VAL A 5 -5.63 -4.67 7.46
CA VAL A 5 -6.63 -5.15 8.42
C VAL A 5 -5.97 -6.03 9.49
N LYS A 6 -5.08 -6.95 9.12
CA LYS A 6 -4.33 -7.77 10.07
C LYS A 6 -3.47 -6.93 11.01
N ALA A 7 -2.68 -6.00 10.46
CA ALA A 7 -1.83 -5.12 11.26
C ALA A 7 -2.64 -4.31 12.26
N ILE A 8 -3.79 -3.76 11.85
CA ILE A 8 -4.68 -3.04 12.75
C ILE A 8 -5.28 -3.98 13.80
N ALA A 9 -5.80 -5.14 13.40
CA ALA A 9 -6.39 -6.11 14.33
C ALA A 9 -5.38 -6.56 15.40
N GLU A 10 -4.14 -6.86 15.01
CA GLU A 10 -3.07 -7.29 15.91
C GLU A 10 -2.66 -6.17 16.89
N GLN A 11 -2.53 -4.93 16.42
CA GLN A 11 -2.08 -3.82 17.28
C GLN A 11 -3.17 -3.24 18.17
N THR A 12 -4.42 -3.30 17.74
CA THR A 12 -5.56 -2.70 18.46
C THR A 12 -6.40 -3.75 19.20
N ASN A 13 -6.10 -5.04 19.00
CA ASN A 13 -6.87 -6.17 19.49
C ASN A 13 -8.36 -6.12 19.07
N LEU A 14 -8.64 -5.53 17.91
CA LEU A 14 -9.98 -5.40 17.36
C LEU A 14 -10.39 -6.66 16.59
N PRO A 15 -11.69 -7.04 16.62
CA PRO A 15 -12.22 -8.06 15.73
C PRO A 15 -11.98 -7.68 14.26
N GLU A 16 -11.68 -8.66 13.41
CA GLU A 16 -11.30 -8.44 12.00
C GLU A 16 -12.33 -7.60 11.22
N ALA A 17 -13.62 -7.80 11.48
CA ALA A 17 -14.70 -7.01 10.89
C ALA A 17 -14.66 -5.52 11.30
N GLN A 18 -14.22 -5.23 12.52
CA GLN A 18 -14.07 -3.86 13.02
C GLN A 18 -12.75 -3.24 12.55
N ALA A 19 -11.67 -4.03 12.52
CA ALA A 19 -10.39 -3.63 11.96
C ALA A 19 -10.49 -3.28 10.47
N ARG A 20 -11.32 -4.00 9.70
CA ARG A 20 -11.59 -3.69 8.29
C ARG A 20 -12.25 -2.33 8.12
N LYS A 21 -13.25 -2.01 8.93
CA LYS A 21 -13.90 -0.68 8.93
C LYS A 21 -12.92 0.43 9.31
N ALA A 22 -12.04 0.17 10.27
CA ALA A 22 -11.00 1.12 10.67
C ALA A 22 -9.97 1.36 9.55
N ALA A 23 -9.53 0.31 8.88
CA ALA A 23 -8.67 0.38 7.70
C ALA A 23 -9.30 1.22 6.59
N GLU A 24 -10.56 0.94 6.24
CA GLU A 24 -11.30 1.69 5.23
C GLU A 24 -11.44 3.18 5.57
N ALA A 25 -11.74 3.50 6.84
CA ALA A 25 -11.82 4.88 7.31
C ALA A 25 -10.47 5.62 7.23
N ALA A 26 -9.38 4.96 7.60
CA ALA A 26 -8.04 5.52 7.53
C ALA A 26 -7.61 5.77 6.07
N VAL A 27 -7.85 4.80 5.19
CA VAL A 27 -7.57 4.92 3.75
C VAL A 27 -8.39 6.05 3.14
N LYS A 28 -9.68 6.13 3.46
CA LYS A 28 -10.56 7.22 3.00
C LYS A 28 -10.04 8.59 3.45
N PHE A 29 -9.68 8.72 4.73
CA PHE A 29 -9.11 9.96 5.25
C PHE A 29 -7.80 10.35 4.56
N MET A 30 -6.91 9.39 4.33
CA MET A 30 -5.65 9.64 3.61
C MET A 30 -5.91 10.07 2.16
N LYS A 31 -6.84 9.43 1.45
CA LYS A 31 -7.22 9.83 0.09
C LYS A 31 -7.81 11.24 0.03
N GLU A 32 -8.60 11.63 1.02
CA GLU A 32 -9.17 12.99 1.10
C GLU A 32 -8.13 14.05 1.40
N LYS A 33 -7.00 13.68 2.03
CA LYS A 33 -5.91 14.61 2.38
C LYS A 33 -4.75 14.60 1.40
N LEU A 34 -4.62 13.57 0.57
CA LEU A 34 -3.55 13.45 -0.40
C LEU A 34 -4.01 13.94 -1.78
N PRO A 35 -3.18 14.70 -2.51
CA PRO A 35 -3.50 15.11 -3.88
C PRO A 35 -3.68 13.88 -4.78
N GLU A 36 -4.57 13.98 -5.78
CA GLU A 36 -5.00 12.89 -6.67
C GLU A 36 -3.88 11.96 -7.20
N PRO A 37 -2.67 12.46 -7.58
CA PRO A 37 -1.59 11.59 -8.05
C PRO A 37 -1.08 10.58 -7.02
N LEU A 38 -1.26 10.86 -5.72
CA LEU A 38 -0.84 9.99 -4.62
C LEU A 38 -1.96 9.05 -4.18
N ALA A 39 -3.22 9.49 -4.26
CA ALA A 39 -4.37 8.65 -3.95
C ALA A 39 -4.42 7.39 -4.84
N GLY A 40 -4.16 7.57 -6.16
CA GLY A 40 -4.08 6.45 -7.10
C GLY A 40 -2.91 5.48 -6.83
N GLN A 41 -1.83 5.95 -6.21
CA GLN A 41 -0.71 5.08 -5.79
C GLN A 41 -1.05 4.26 -4.56
N ILE A 42 -1.80 4.83 -3.61
CA ILE A 42 -2.30 4.11 -2.44
C ILE A 42 -3.28 3.02 -2.85
N ASP A 43 -4.16 3.29 -3.82
CA ASP A 43 -5.06 2.26 -4.36
C ASP A 43 -4.30 1.12 -5.02
N ASN A 44 -3.32 1.44 -5.87
CA ASN A 44 -2.46 0.42 -6.46
C ASN A 44 -1.71 -0.40 -5.38
N LEU A 45 -1.27 0.23 -4.29
CA LEU A 45 -0.62 -0.45 -3.16
C LEU A 45 -1.58 -1.37 -2.39
N LEU A 46 -2.82 -0.94 -2.18
CA LEU A 46 -3.81 -1.69 -1.40
C LEU A 46 -4.51 -2.79 -2.21
N GLU A 47 -4.63 -2.60 -3.53
CA GLU A 47 -5.29 -3.53 -4.46
C GLU A 47 -4.33 -4.57 -5.04
N SER A 48 -3.02 -4.30 -5.12
CA SER A 48 -2.04 -5.32 -5.52
C SER A 48 -1.44 -6.01 -4.29
N PRO A 49 -1.74 -7.29 -4.04
CA PRO A 49 -1.04 -8.09 -3.03
C PRO A 49 0.45 -8.30 -3.36
N GLY A 50 0.89 -7.95 -4.58
CA GLY A 50 2.26 -8.10 -5.07
C GLY A 50 3.04 -6.79 -5.18
N VAL A 51 2.76 -5.77 -4.35
CA VAL A 51 3.57 -4.54 -4.41
C VAL A 51 5.01 -4.77 -3.98
N ALA A 52 5.29 -5.83 -3.23
CA ALA A 52 6.66 -6.32 -3.07
C ALA A 52 7.28 -6.66 -4.44
N ASP A 53 6.60 -7.46 -5.28
CA ASP A 53 7.08 -7.83 -6.62
C ASP A 53 7.17 -6.64 -7.58
N ASN A 54 6.23 -5.69 -7.51
CA ASN A 54 6.24 -4.48 -8.34
C ASN A 54 7.29 -3.45 -7.88
N ALA A 55 7.52 -3.32 -6.57
CA ALA A 55 8.60 -2.49 -6.04
C ALA A 55 9.96 -3.10 -6.35
N GLU A 56 10.09 -4.42 -6.32
CA GLU A 56 11.29 -5.15 -6.72
C GLU A 56 11.54 -5.02 -8.22
N ASN A 57 10.50 -5.10 -9.06
CA ASN A 57 10.58 -4.83 -10.50
C ASN A 57 10.96 -3.37 -10.80
N LEU A 58 10.43 -2.40 -10.06
CA LEU A 58 10.78 -0.98 -10.21
C LEU A 58 12.23 -0.70 -9.76
N LEU A 59 12.67 -1.32 -8.66
CA LEU A 59 14.06 -1.27 -8.19
C LEU A 59 15.02 -1.93 -9.17
N ASN A 60 14.64 -3.08 -9.74
CA ASN A 60 15.44 -3.80 -10.72
C ASN A 60 15.52 -3.04 -12.05
N MET A 61 14.44 -2.41 -12.50
CA MET A 61 14.46 -1.54 -13.67
C MET A 61 15.31 -0.28 -13.42
N GLY A 62 15.22 0.34 -12.24
CA GLY A 62 16.09 1.43 -11.82
C GLY A 62 17.58 1.03 -11.81
N LYS A 63 17.90 -0.14 -11.27
CA LYS A 63 19.26 -0.72 -11.29
C LYS A 63 19.75 -1.03 -12.71
N SER A 64 18.90 -1.60 -13.57
CA SER A 64 19.27 -1.89 -14.97
C SER A 64 19.51 -0.63 -15.80
N LEU A 65 18.77 0.45 -15.54
CA LEU A 65 18.98 1.74 -16.22
C LEU A 65 20.21 2.48 -15.67
N PHE A 66 20.48 2.37 -14.37
CA PHE A 66 21.63 3.00 -13.73
C PHE A 66 22.94 2.21 -13.97
N GLY A 67 22.84 0.89 -14.12
CA GLY A 67 23.98 -0.01 -14.34
C GLY A 67 24.43 -0.12 -15.80
N LYS A 68 23.63 0.32 -16.78
CA LYS A 68 23.96 0.19 -18.22
C LYS A 68 24.77 1.35 -18.80
N LYS A 69 25.31 2.24 -17.95
CA LYS A 69 26.41 3.15 -18.32
C LYS A 69 27.73 2.63 -17.74
N LYS A 70 28.24 1.55 -18.30
CA LYS A 70 29.67 1.26 -18.37
C LYS A 70 29.96 0.58 -19.70
#